data_AF-A0A7W0VK45-F1
#
_entry.id   AF-A0A7W0VK45-F1
#
_cell.length_a   1.000
_cell.length_b   1.000
_cell.length_c   1.000
_cell.angle_alpha   90.00
_cell.angle_beta   90.00
_cell.angle_gamma   90.00
#
_symmetry.space_group_name_H-M   'P 1'
#
loop_
_entity.id
_entity.type
_entity.pdbx_description
1 polymer ?
#
loop_
_entity_poly.entity_id
_entity_poly.type
_entity_poly.pdbx_seq_one_letter_code
_entity_poly.pdbx_strand_id
1 'polypeptide(L)'
;MSESRVHLPVVGQGEAPAEPRRRHPEWIRATLPTKPAFFELRTMVRELELNTVCESASCPNIGECWTRRALTIMILGDICTRSCRFCDVTTGRPLPADPDEPRRVAEMLARLQLEHTVITCVDRDDLADFGAAHWAETIRRVKAACPAMTLEILAGDFKGNTDLVDIVLDADPDWDSSNW
;
A
#
# COMPACT_ATOMS: atom_id res chain seq x y z
N MET A 1 3.16 -21.79 31.77
CA MET A 1 1.75 -22.19 31.60
C MET A 1 1.40 -21.85 30.16
N SER A 2 1.03 -22.88 29.39
CA SER A 2 0.92 -22.83 27.93
C SER A 2 -0.35 -22.08 27.51
N GLU A 3 -0.22 -20.83 27.08
CA GLU A 3 -1.32 -20.10 26.44
C GLU A 3 -1.40 -20.47 24.96
N SER A 4 -2.47 -21.19 24.65
CA SER A 4 -2.88 -21.68 23.33
C SER A 4 -2.99 -20.53 22.33
N ARG A 5 -2.16 -20.57 21.29
CA ARG A 5 -2.28 -19.68 20.12
C ARG A 5 -3.52 -20.08 19.32
N VAL A 6 -4.61 -19.33 19.48
CA VAL A 6 -5.78 -19.45 18.59
C VAL A 6 -5.37 -18.91 17.21
N HIS A 7 -5.20 -19.83 16.27
CA HIS A 7 -4.92 -19.52 14.87
C HIS A 7 -6.23 -19.09 14.21
N LEU A 8 -6.44 -17.78 14.04
CA LEU A 8 -7.55 -17.29 13.22
C LEU A 8 -7.20 -17.56 11.76
N PRO A 9 -8.01 -18.33 11.02
CA PRO A 9 -7.72 -18.68 9.64
C PRO A 9 -7.86 -17.46 8.73
N VAL A 10 -7.02 -17.39 7.70
CA VAL A 10 -7.32 -16.59 6.51
C VAL A 10 -8.65 -17.12 5.97
N VAL A 11 -9.65 -16.25 5.87
CA VAL A 11 -10.97 -16.64 5.36
C VAL A 11 -10.83 -16.89 3.86
N GLY A 12 -10.49 -18.13 3.51
CA GLY A 12 -10.68 -18.64 2.16
C GLY A 12 -12.17 -18.60 1.85
N GLN A 13 -12.54 -18.00 0.73
CA GLN A 13 -13.93 -17.82 0.35
C GLN A 13 -14.64 -19.19 0.29
N GLY A 14 -15.64 -19.38 1.16
CA GLY A 14 -16.60 -20.47 1.01
C GLY A 14 -17.39 -20.24 -0.27
N GLU A 15 -17.20 -21.11 -1.25
CA GLU A 15 -17.71 -20.94 -2.60
C GLU A 15 -19.21 -21.29 -2.66
N ALA A 16 -20.06 -20.29 -2.46
CA ALA A 16 -21.41 -20.34 -3.01
C ALA A 16 -21.31 -20.33 -4.56
N PRO A 17 -22.22 -20.98 -5.31
CA PRO A 17 -22.12 -21.05 -6.77
C PRO A 17 -22.08 -19.62 -7.33
N ALA A 18 -20.94 -19.23 -7.88
CA ALA A 18 -20.78 -17.90 -8.45
C ALA A 18 -21.76 -17.73 -9.60
N GLU A 19 -22.64 -16.73 -9.52
CA GLU A 19 -23.37 -16.28 -10.71
C GLU A 19 -22.37 -16.02 -11.83
N PRO A 20 -22.68 -16.40 -13.08
CA PRO A 20 -21.74 -16.25 -14.19
C PRO A 20 -21.27 -14.81 -14.28
N ARG A 21 -19.97 -14.59 -14.03
CA ARG A 21 -19.34 -13.27 -14.09
C ARG A 21 -19.63 -12.66 -15.47
N ARG A 22 -20.35 -11.54 -15.47
CA ARG A 22 -20.60 -10.77 -16.70
C ARG A 22 -19.25 -10.36 -17.28
N ARG A 23 -19.04 -10.68 -18.57
CA ARG A 23 -17.81 -10.26 -19.25
C ARG A 23 -17.72 -8.74 -19.26
N HIS A 24 -16.54 -8.21 -18.99
CA HIS A 24 -16.28 -6.80 -19.13
C HIS A 24 -16.48 -6.34 -20.59
N PRO A 25 -17.13 -5.19 -20.81
CA PRO A 25 -17.17 -4.53 -22.11
C PRO A 25 -15.77 -4.33 -22.70
N GLU A 26 -15.64 -4.24 -24.02
CA GLU A 26 -14.32 -4.14 -24.66
C GLU A 26 -13.57 -2.88 -24.27
N TRP A 27 -14.28 -1.77 -24.06
CA TRP A 27 -13.72 -0.45 -23.77
C TRP A 27 -13.03 -0.34 -22.39
N ILE A 28 -13.28 -1.27 -21.45
CA ILE A 28 -12.67 -1.27 -20.10
C ILE A 28 -11.57 -2.34 -19.93
N ARG A 29 -11.23 -3.10 -20.98
CA ARG A 29 -10.22 -4.16 -20.88
C ARG A 29 -8.82 -3.57 -20.81
N ALA A 30 -8.06 -4.00 -19.80
CA ALA A 30 -6.66 -3.64 -19.65
C ALA A 30 -5.79 -4.28 -20.74
N THR A 31 -4.73 -3.58 -21.15
CA THR A 31 -3.73 -4.09 -22.10
C THR A 31 -2.57 -4.73 -21.33
N LEU A 32 -2.04 -5.84 -21.84
CA LEU A 32 -0.89 -6.49 -21.21
C LEU A 32 0.38 -5.64 -21.33
N PRO A 33 1.14 -5.45 -20.24
CA PRO A 33 2.39 -4.70 -20.28
C PRO A 33 3.46 -5.45 -21.08
N THR A 34 4.12 -4.73 -21.99
CA THR A 34 5.18 -5.28 -22.87
C THR A 34 6.49 -4.47 -22.82
N LYS A 35 6.50 -3.34 -22.12
CA LYS A 35 7.63 -2.41 -22.11
C LYS A 35 8.66 -2.79 -21.04
N PRO A 36 9.99 -2.67 -21.30
CA PRO A 36 11.03 -3.00 -20.33
C PRO A 36 10.91 -2.27 -18.98
N ALA A 37 10.54 -0.98 -19.00
CA ALA A 37 10.38 -0.16 -17.80
C ALA A 37 9.41 -0.75 -16.77
N PHE A 38 8.34 -1.42 -17.22
CA PHE A 38 7.43 -2.15 -16.33
C PHE A 38 8.15 -3.26 -15.56
N PHE A 39 8.97 -4.06 -16.26
CA PHE A 39 9.68 -5.19 -15.66
C PHE A 39 10.82 -4.76 -14.74
N GLU A 40 11.46 -3.64 -15.04
CA GLU A 40 12.47 -3.01 -14.17
C GLU A 40 11.85 -2.62 -12.83
N LEU A 41 10.72 -1.90 -12.85
CA LEU A 41 10.00 -1.54 -11.63
C LEU A 41 9.53 -2.77 -10.85
N ARG A 42 8.98 -3.75 -11.54
CA ARG A 42 8.55 -5.01 -10.92
C ARG A 42 9.69 -5.73 -10.21
N THR A 43 10.86 -5.74 -10.82
CA THR A 43 12.06 -6.34 -10.21
C THR A 43 12.45 -5.56 -8.97
N MET A 44 12.49 -4.22 -9.04
CA MET A 44 12.84 -3.37 -7.91
C MET A 44 11.90 -3.51 -6.70
N VAL A 45 10.57 -3.54 -6.94
CA VAL A 45 9.57 -3.78 -5.88
C VAL A 45 9.85 -5.09 -5.14
N ARG A 46 10.17 -6.15 -5.88
CA ARG A 46 10.46 -7.47 -5.32
C ARG A 46 11.79 -7.53 -4.58
N GLU A 47 12.84 -6.93 -5.14
CA GLU A 47 14.18 -6.89 -4.54
C GLU A 47 14.19 -6.13 -3.22
N LEU A 48 13.35 -5.10 -3.10
CA LEU A 48 13.21 -4.31 -1.87
C LEU A 48 12.12 -4.83 -0.95
N GLU A 49 11.50 -5.97 -1.26
CA GLU A 49 10.43 -6.58 -0.44
C GLU A 49 9.34 -5.56 -0.08
N LEU A 50 8.90 -4.78 -1.07
CA LEU A 50 7.87 -3.75 -0.93
C LEU A 50 6.56 -4.20 -1.56
N ASN A 51 5.45 -3.63 -1.09
CA ASN A 51 4.14 -3.83 -1.68
C ASN A 51 3.69 -2.56 -2.42
N THR A 52 2.81 -2.76 -3.39
CA THR A 52 2.16 -1.66 -4.11
C THR A 52 0.67 -1.94 -4.20
N VAL A 53 -0.15 -0.91 -4.06
CA VAL A 53 -1.60 -1.05 -4.27
C VAL A 53 -1.89 -1.45 -5.73
N CYS A 54 -0.98 -1.11 -6.65
CA CYS A 54 -1.07 -1.51 -8.05
C CYS A 54 -1.15 -3.03 -8.21
N GLU A 55 -0.32 -3.79 -7.47
CA GLU A 55 -0.33 -5.25 -7.48
C GLU A 55 -1.39 -5.81 -6.51
N SER A 56 -1.44 -5.31 -5.28
CA SER A 56 -2.28 -5.87 -4.22
C SER A 56 -3.78 -5.64 -4.42
N ALA A 57 -4.18 -4.63 -5.19
CA ALA A 57 -5.59 -4.36 -5.52
C ALA A 57 -5.94 -4.69 -6.98
N SER A 58 -5.12 -5.50 -7.67
CA SER A 58 -5.35 -5.93 -9.06
C SER A 58 -5.62 -4.76 -10.03
N CYS A 59 -4.86 -3.67 -9.92
CA CYS A 59 -5.11 -2.44 -10.66
C CYS A 59 -5.01 -2.67 -12.18
N PRO A 60 -6.06 -2.37 -12.99
CA PRO A 60 -6.02 -2.55 -14.43
C PRO A 60 -5.02 -1.61 -15.12
N ASN A 61 -4.60 -0.53 -14.46
CA ASN A 61 -3.71 0.49 -15.01
C ASN A 61 -2.22 0.24 -14.72
N ILE A 62 -1.87 -0.83 -13.98
CA ILE A 62 -0.49 -1.11 -13.55
C ILE A 62 0.51 -1.09 -14.72
N GLY A 63 0.11 -1.63 -15.88
CA GLY A 63 0.96 -1.67 -17.07
C GLY A 63 1.30 -0.28 -17.62
N GLU A 64 0.31 0.62 -17.64
CA GLU A 64 0.52 2.00 -18.09
C GLU A 64 1.31 2.81 -17.05
N CYS A 65 0.86 2.79 -15.79
CA CYS A 65 1.46 3.60 -14.73
C CYS A 65 2.95 3.27 -14.58
N TRP A 66 3.30 1.99 -14.46
CA TRP A 66 4.69 1.60 -14.25
C TRP A 66 5.55 1.84 -15.49
N THR A 67 5.00 1.70 -16.70
CA THR A 67 5.74 2.09 -17.92
C THR A 67 6.13 3.58 -17.90
N ARG A 68 5.31 4.43 -17.28
CA ARG A 68 5.58 5.87 -17.10
C ARG A 68 6.37 6.19 -15.82
N ARG A 69 6.89 5.18 -15.13
CA ARG A 69 7.55 5.29 -13.82
C ARG A 69 6.67 5.87 -12.70
N ALA A 70 5.35 5.67 -12.78
CA ALA A 70 4.42 6.04 -11.72
C ALA A 70 3.97 4.78 -10.97
N LEU A 71 4.06 4.82 -9.63
CA LEU A 71 3.58 3.76 -8.75
C LEU A 71 3.09 4.37 -7.44
N THR A 72 2.23 3.62 -6.76
CA THR A 72 1.77 3.92 -5.40
C THR A 72 2.26 2.82 -4.48
N ILE A 73 3.15 3.17 -3.57
CA ILE A 73 3.68 2.25 -2.57
C ILE A 73 2.59 1.97 -1.53
N MET A 74 2.46 0.71 -1.12
CA MET A 74 1.57 0.31 -0.03
C MET A 74 2.42 -0.22 1.12
N ILE A 75 2.47 0.52 2.22
CA ILE A 75 3.23 0.17 3.42
C ILE A 75 2.39 -0.67 4.38
N LEU A 76 3.03 -1.22 5.41
CA LEU A 76 2.43 -2.05 6.48
C LEU A 76 1.91 -3.41 6.01
N GLY A 77 2.40 -3.87 4.85
CA GLY A 77 2.08 -5.18 4.25
C GLY A 77 0.97 -5.13 3.21
N ASP A 78 0.49 -6.31 2.81
CA ASP A 78 -0.54 -6.54 1.79
C ASP A 78 -1.79 -7.26 2.32
N ILE A 79 -1.86 -7.46 3.64
CA ILE A 79 -3.00 -8.06 4.34
C ILE A 79 -3.64 -6.99 5.22
N CYS A 80 -4.89 -6.67 4.94
CA CYS A 80 -5.67 -5.67 5.65
C CYS A 80 -6.50 -6.30 6.78
N THR A 81 -6.63 -5.61 7.92
CA THR A 81 -7.51 -6.04 9.02
C THR A 81 -8.99 -5.84 8.72
N ARG A 82 -9.33 -5.06 7.69
CA ARG A 82 -10.69 -4.72 7.27
C ARG A 82 -11.11 -5.41 5.98
N SER A 83 -12.41 -5.60 5.81
CA SER A 83 -13.05 -6.28 4.66
C SER A 83 -13.98 -5.34 3.88
N CYS A 84 -13.42 -4.25 3.36
CA CYS A 84 -14.14 -3.32 2.50
C CYS A 84 -14.66 -4.05 1.25
N ARG A 85 -15.98 -4.04 1.01
CA ARG A 85 -16.63 -4.82 -0.06
C ARG A 85 -16.13 -4.52 -1.48
N PHE A 86 -15.54 -3.34 -1.68
CA PHE A 86 -15.01 -2.88 -2.96
C PHE A 86 -13.50 -3.10 -3.10
N CYS A 87 -12.80 -3.41 -2.01
CA CYS A 87 -11.35 -3.51 -1.99
C CYS A 87 -10.92 -4.94 -2.31
N ASP A 88 -9.96 -5.07 -3.23
CA ASP A 88 -9.41 -6.38 -3.65
C ASP A 88 -8.17 -6.78 -2.84
N VAL A 89 -7.71 -5.93 -1.91
CA VAL A 89 -6.61 -6.26 -0.99
C VAL A 89 -7.03 -7.39 -0.06
N THR A 90 -6.13 -8.36 0.15
CA THR A 90 -6.37 -9.53 0.98
C THR A 90 -6.78 -9.13 2.40
N THR A 91 -7.94 -9.60 2.88
CA THR A 91 -8.30 -9.46 4.30
C THR A 91 -7.75 -10.63 5.11
N GLY A 92 -7.15 -10.34 6.26
CA GLY A 92 -6.66 -11.37 7.17
C GLY A 92 -5.93 -10.80 8.38
N ARG A 93 -5.15 -11.64 9.04
CA ARG A 93 -4.23 -11.21 10.11
C ARG A 93 -2.90 -10.79 9.46
N PRO A 94 -2.49 -9.52 9.60
CA PRO A 94 -1.21 -9.06 9.04
C PRO A 94 -0.01 -9.75 9.69
N LEU A 95 1.12 -9.72 8.98
CA LEU A 95 2.43 -10.00 9.57
C LEU A 95 2.85 -8.85 10.51
N PRO A 96 3.82 -9.08 11.41
CA PRO A 96 4.42 -8.00 12.19
C PRO A 96 4.90 -6.88 11.25
N ALA A 97 4.64 -5.62 11.62
CA ALA A 97 5.15 -4.48 10.86
C ALA A 97 6.68 -4.54 10.82
N ASP A 98 7.24 -4.39 9.63
CA ASP A 98 8.69 -4.44 9.43
C ASP A 98 9.31 -3.07 9.75
N PRO A 99 10.14 -2.94 10.79
CA PRO A 99 10.75 -1.66 11.15
C PRO A 99 11.72 -1.10 10.10
N ASP A 100 12.20 -1.92 9.15
CA ASP A 100 13.11 -1.48 8.08
C ASP A 100 12.37 -1.08 6.78
N GLU A 101 11.07 -1.36 6.66
CA GLU A 101 10.24 -0.97 5.50
C GLU A 101 10.37 0.53 5.16
N PRO A 102 10.29 1.49 6.12
CA PRO A 102 10.46 2.91 5.85
C PRO A 102 11.78 3.27 5.14
N ARG A 103 12.87 2.56 5.48
CA ARG A 103 14.19 2.75 4.85
C ARG A 103 14.18 2.25 3.41
N ARG A 104 13.59 1.09 3.16
CA ARG A 104 13.49 0.51 1.80
C ARG A 104 12.59 1.33 0.89
N VAL A 105 11.50 1.91 1.41
CA VAL A 105 10.65 2.85 0.67
C VAL A 105 11.44 4.08 0.23
N ALA A 106 12.15 4.72 1.15
CA ALA A 106 12.99 5.88 0.83
C ALA A 106 14.11 5.54 -0.17
N GLU A 107 14.74 4.38 -0.03
CA GLU A 107 15.74 3.86 -0.96
C GLU A 107 15.15 3.65 -2.37
N MET A 108 13.97 3.05 -2.48
CA MET A 108 13.30 2.85 -3.77
C MET A 108 13.03 4.19 -4.46
N LEU A 109 12.43 5.13 -3.74
CA LEU A 109 12.02 6.42 -4.30
C LEU A 109 13.23 7.27 -4.71
N ALA A 110 14.33 7.21 -3.94
CA ALA A 110 15.58 7.87 -4.31
C ALA A 110 16.21 7.28 -5.59
N ARG A 111 16.10 5.95 -5.79
CA ARG A 111 16.55 5.29 -7.03
C ARG A 111 15.68 5.64 -8.23
N LEU A 112 14.38 5.85 -8.03
CA LEU A 112 13.44 6.15 -9.11
C LEU A 112 13.50 7.61 -9.57
N GLN A 113 13.86 8.53 -8.68
CA GLN A 113 13.97 9.97 -8.94
C GLN A 113 12.69 10.56 -9.54
N LEU A 114 11.55 10.28 -8.90
CA LEU A 114 10.25 10.78 -9.32
C LEU A 114 10.09 12.25 -8.88
N GLU A 115 9.28 13.00 -9.63
CA GLU A 115 8.86 14.35 -9.23
C GLU A 115 7.74 14.30 -8.18
N HIS A 116 6.93 13.24 -8.21
CA HIS A 116 5.78 13.04 -7.35
C HIS A 116 5.58 11.54 -7.07
N THR A 117 5.16 11.22 -5.84
CA THR A 117 4.78 9.86 -5.47
C THR A 117 3.60 9.86 -4.49
N VAL A 118 2.89 8.73 -4.48
CA VAL A 118 1.79 8.47 -3.54
C VAL A 118 2.18 7.29 -2.67
N ILE A 119 1.99 7.41 -1.36
CA ILE A 119 2.08 6.30 -0.41
C ILE A 119 0.69 6.05 0.17
N THR A 120 0.31 4.79 0.33
CA THR A 120 -0.89 4.34 1.04
C THR A 120 -0.54 3.17 1.96
N CYS A 121 -1.50 2.67 2.75
CA CYS A 121 -1.30 1.52 3.62
C CYS A 121 -2.55 0.63 3.65
N VAL A 122 -2.37 -0.59 4.18
CA VAL A 122 -3.50 -1.38 4.69
C VAL A 122 -3.93 -0.89 6.07
N ASP A 123 -5.18 -1.16 6.45
CA ASP A 123 -5.61 -0.92 7.84
C ASP A 123 -4.90 -1.91 8.79
N ARG A 124 -4.40 -1.37 9.91
CA ARG A 124 -3.65 -2.09 10.94
C ARG A 124 -4.32 -2.00 12.30
N ASP A 125 -5.57 -2.47 12.38
CA ASP A 125 -6.33 -2.50 13.63
C ASP A 125 -5.71 -3.43 14.71
N ASP A 126 -4.69 -4.20 14.35
CA ASP A 126 -3.88 -5.03 15.24
C ASP A 126 -2.77 -4.25 15.98
N LEU A 127 -2.41 -3.05 15.52
CA LEU A 127 -1.42 -2.19 16.14
C LEU A 127 -2.07 -1.19 17.09
N ALA A 128 -1.37 -0.85 18.18
CA ALA A 128 -1.89 0.07 19.20
C ALA A 128 -2.10 1.51 18.68
N ASP A 129 -1.31 1.92 17.70
CA ASP A 129 -1.34 3.25 17.05
C ASP A 129 -1.87 3.19 15.61
N PHE A 130 -2.46 2.06 15.19
CA PHE A 130 -2.89 1.79 13.81
C PHE A 130 -1.81 2.02 12.74
N GLY A 131 -0.53 2.02 13.12
CA GLY A 131 0.60 2.27 12.21
C GLY A 131 1.01 3.74 12.04
N ALA A 132 0.46 4.68 12.83
CA ALA A 132 0.77 6.10 12.74
C ALA A 132 2.28 6.41 12.90
N ALA A 133 2.98 5.77 13.83
CA ALA A 133 4.43 5.97 13.98
C ALA A 133 5.22 5.48 12.76
N HIS A 134 4.77 4.40 12.12
CA HIS A 134 5.39 3.85 10.92
C HIS A 134 5.19 4.77 9.70
N TRP A 135 3.99 5.34 9.57
CA TRP A 135 3.71 6.40 8.62
C TRP A 135 4.66 7.58 8.78
N ALA A 136 4.74 8.13 9.99
CA ALA A 136 5.58 9.29 10.28
C ALA A 136 7.06 9.03 9.97
N GLU A 137 7.57 7.84 10.32
CA GLU A 137 8.95 7.44 10.00
C GLU A 137 9.18 7.29 8.48
N THR A 138 8.21 6.74 7.76
CA THR A 138 8.26 6.60 6.29
C THR A 138 8.34 7.97 5.63
N ILE A 139 7.44 8.89 5.99
CA ILE A 139 7.42 10.25 5.45
C ILE A 139 8.77 10.95 5.70
N ARG A 140 9.27 10.93 6.94
CA ARG A 140 10.55 11.58 7.28
C ARG A 140 11.72 11.03 6.47
N ARG A 141 11.81 9.70 6.30
CA ARG A 141 12.88 9.09 5.51
C ARG A 141 12.78 9.42 4.04
N VAL A 142 11.57 9.43 3.49
CA VAL A 142 11.34 9.79 2.09
C VAL A 142 11.72 11.25 1.84
N LYS A 143 11.27 12.19 2.69
CA LYS A 143 11.64 13.61 2.56
C LYS A 143 13.14 13.84 2.71
N ALA A 144 13.80 13.11 3.62
CA ALA A 144 15.25 13.20 3.79
C ALA A 144 16.01 12.67 2.57
N ALA A 145 15.56 11.56 1.97
CA ALA A 145 16.22 10.96 0.81
C ALA A 145 15.89 11.68 -0.51
N CYS A 146 14.70 12.28 -0.61
CA CYS A 146 14.15 12.86 -1.84
C CYS A 146 13.58 14.28 -1.58
N PRO A 147 14.41 15.26 -1.16
CA PRO A 147 13.92 16.56 -0.71
C PRO A 147 13.23 17.43 -1.78
N ALA A 148 13.37 17.08 -3.07
CA ALA A 148 12.74 17.79 -4.19
C ALA A 148 11.49 17.07 -4.73
N MET A 149 11.20 15.85 -4.28
CA MET A 149 10.05 15.07 -4.70
C MET A 149 8.85 15.42 -3.83
N THR A 150 7.69 15.61 -4.46
CA THR A 150 6.44 15.80 -3.72
C THR A 150 5.86 14.45 -3.27
N LEU A 151 5.39 14.40 -2.03
CA LEU A 151 4.86 13.21 -1.39
C LEU A 151 3.39 13.42 -1.01
N GLU A 152 2.50 12.71 -1.70
CA GLU A 152 1.10 12.57 -1.34
C GLU A 152 0.88 11.32 -0.49
N ILE A 153 0.03 11.44 0.52
CA ILE A 153 -0.41 10.31 1.34
C ILE A 153 -1.91 10.05 1.17
N LEU A 154 -2.25 8.76 1.16
CA LEU A 154 -3.61 8.25 1.32
C LEU A 154 -3.61 7.36 2.57
N ALA A 155 -3.81 7.99 3.71
CA ALA A 155 -3.78 7.34 5.02
C ALA A 155 -5.14 6.74 5.39
N GLY A 156 -5.14 5.73 6.26
CA GLY A 156 -6.35 5.20 6.88
C GLY A 156 -7.02 6.22 7.81
N ASP A 157 -8.17 5.85 8.36
CA ASP A 157 -8.98 6.75 9.20
C ASP A 157 -8.51 6.84 10.66
N PHE A 158 -7.57 5.99 11.10
CA PHE A 158 -7.14 5.84 12.51
C PHE A 158 -8.32 5.70 13.50
N LYS A 159 -9.47 5.18 13.03
CA LYS A 159 -10.77 5.15 13.74
C LYS A 159 -11.24 6.51 14.26
N GLY A 160 -10.85 7.59 13.60
CA GLY A 160 -11.17 8.96 13.99
C GLY A 160 -10.34 9.47 15.18
N ASN A 161 -9.24 8.80 15.54
CA ASN A 161 -8.33 9.31 16.56
C ASN A 161 -7.43 10.40 15.97
N THR A 162 -7.76 11.66 16.28
CA THR A 162 -7.02 12.84 15.79
C THR A 162 -5.59 12.91 16.29
N ASP A 163 -5.29 12.39 17.49
CA ASP A 163 -3.91 12.41 17.99
C ASP A 163 -2.97 11.57 17.11
N LEU A 164 -3.49 10.49 16.50
CA LEU A 164 -2.72 9.64 15.60
C LEU A 164 -2.58 10.23 14.21
N VAL A 165 -3.60 11.00 13.79
CA VAL A 165 -3.55 11.80 12.57
C VAL A 165 -2.47 12.86 12.71
N ASP A 166 -2.45 13.57 13.83
CA ASP A 166 -1.46 14.62 14.10
C ASP A 166 -0.03 14.07 14.03
N ILE A 167 0.23 12.84 14.53
CA ILE A 167 1.52 12.17 14.38
C ILE A 167 1.97 12.04 12.92
N VAL A 168 1.04 11.75 12.00
CA VAL A 168 1.32 11.59 10.57
C VAL A 168 1.49 12.95 9.91
N LEU A 169 0.63 13.93 10.22
CA LEU A 169 0.71 15.29 9.68
C LEU A 169 1.95 16.04 10.18
N ASP A 170 2.39 15.82 11.41
CA ASP A 170 3.63 16.36 11.98
C ASP A 170 4.90 15.84 11.27
N ALA A 171 4.78 14.76 10.48
CA ALA A 171 5.85 14.32 9.59
C ALA A 171 5.95 15.13 8.29
N ASP A 172 5.02 16.07 8.07
CA ASP A 172 5.01 17.06 7.00
C ASP A 172 4.86 16.46 5.58
N PRO A 173 3.83 15.64 5.28
CA PRO A 173 3.54 15.25 3.89
C PRO A 173 3.14 16.49 3.04
N ASP A 174 3.37 16.46 1.73
CA ASP A 174 3.05 17.62 0.87
C ASP A 174 1.55 17.72 0.53
N TRP A 175 0.86 16.58 0.47
CA TRP A 175 -0.59 16.50 0.27
C TRP A 175 -1.19 15.33 1.04
N ASP A 176 -2.33 15.57 1.69
CA ASP A 176 -3.13 14.53 2.34
C ASP A 176 -4.51 14.44 1.65
N SER A 177 -4.79 13.27 1.07
CA SER A 177 -6.03 12.99 0.34
C SER A 177 -7.17 12.48 1.23
N SER A 178 -6.92 12.24 2.52
CA SER A 178 -7.91 11.67 3.46
C SER A 178 -9.04 12.64 3.87
N ASN A 179 -9.07 13.85 3.31
CA ASN A 179 -10.20 14.78 3.23
C ASN A 179 -10.93 15.04 4.57
N TRP A 180 -10.46 16.06 5.30
CA TRP A 180 -11.04 16.58 6.56
C TRP A 180 -12.31 17.40 6.35
#